data_AF-A0A6M4WT80-F1
#
_entry.id   AF-A0A6M4WT80-F1
#
_cell.length_a   1.000
_cell.length_b   1.000
_cell.length_c   1.000
_cell.angle_alpha   90.00
_cell.angle_beta   90.00
_cell.angle_gamma   90.00
#
_symmetry.space_group_name_H-M   'P 1'
#
loop_
_entity.id
_entity.type
_entity.pdbx_description
1 polymer ?
#
loop_
_entity_poly.entity_id
_entity_poly.type
_entity_poly.pdbx_seq_one_letter_code
_entity_poly.pdbx_strand_id
1 'polypeptide(L)'
;MFPHSHTPQLPTPEQALQGRPAPVYSVLDRHTVLGNPLLGPYPEGLEVADFGLGCFWGAERRFWQLPAGVWTTLVGYQGGHTEYPTYEEVCSGLTAHTEVVRVVFDPAAVSYERLLKTFWESHDPTQGFRQGNDVGTQYRSAIYTHSPAQATTAESSRASYQQVLTTSGYGPITTEILPAPNRPFYTAETYHQQYLAKNPAGYCGVGGTGVELSTPFETNWGASCPTGVVPAPEAVDK
;
A
#
# COMPACT_ATOMS: atom_id res chain seq x y z
N MET A 1 -29.04 -11.52 22.70
CA MET A 1 -28.59 -10.17 23.05
C MET A 1 -27.07 -10.23 23.08
N PHE A 2 -26.39 -9.92 21.96
CA PHE A 2 -24.93 -9.89 21.88
C PHE A 2 -24.50 -8.43 21.81
N PRO A 3 -24.27 -7.76 22.94
CA PRO A 3 -23.64 -6.45 22.92
C PRO A 3 -22.13 -6.64 22.70
N HIS A 4 -21.50 -5.62 22.13
CA HIS A 4 -20.07 -5.50 21.79
C HIS A 4 -19.69 -5.99 20.38
N SER A 5 -20.15 -5.24 19.38
CA SER A 5 -19.30 -4.94 18.22
C SER A 5 -18.06 -4.23 18.77
N HIS A 6 -17.01 -4.98 19.12
CA HIS A 6 -15.72 -4.38 19.42
C HIS A 6 -15.19 -3.76 18.14
N THR A 7 -15.28 -2.45 18.02
CA THR A 7 -14.55 -1.70 16.99
C THR A 7 -13.09 -2.12 17.09
N PRO A 8 -12.46 -2.60 16.00
CA PRO A 8 -11.05 -2.98 16.03
C PRO A 8 -10.20 -1.81 16.56
N GLN A 9 -9.17 -2.13 17.34
CA GLN A 9 -8.23 -1.16 17.89
C GLN A 9 -6.82 -1.73 17.76
N LEU A 10 -5.83 -0.87 17.54
CA LEU A 10 -4.44 -1.29 17.55
C LEU A 10 -4.02 -1.61 19.00
N PRO A 11 -3.37 -2.77 19.25
CA PRO A 11 -2.79 -3.06 20.55
C PRO A 11 -1.61 -2.12 20.83
N THR A 12 -1.35 -1.80 22.10
CA THR A 12 -0.09 -1.15 22.50
C THR A 12 1.09 -2.12 22.36
N PRO A 13 2.35 -1.65 22.34
CA PRO A 13 3.51 -2.52 22.30
C PRO A 13 3.52 -3.58 23.42
N GLU A 14 3.01 -3.25 24.61
CA GLU A 14 2.93 -4.16 25.76
C GLU A 14 1.81 -5.19 25.64
N GLN A 15 0.76 -4.88 24.87
CA GLN A 15 -0.35 -5.77 24.58
C GLN A 15 -0.08 -6.68 23.37
N ALA A 16 0.88 -6.29 22.54
CA ALA A 16 1.18 -7.01 21.32
C ALA A 16 1.83 -8.36 21.59
N LEU A 17 1.61 -9.32 20.70
CA LEU A 17 2.33 -10.60 20.75
C LEU A 17 3.83 -10.34 20.59
N GLN A 18 4.65 -11.05 21.37
CA GLN A 18 6.11 -10.87 21.31
C GLN A 18 6.71 -11.38 19.99
N GLY A 19 6.09 -12.40 19.39
CA GLY A 19 6.60 -13.01 18.17
C GLY A 19 7.79 -13.91 18.46
N ARG A 20 8.83 -13.83 17.62
CA ARG A 20 9.97 -14.76 17.64
C ARG A 20 11.21 -14.11 17.00
N PRO A 21 12.43 -14.61 17.24
CA PRO A 21 13.65 -13.95 16.74
C PRO A 21 13.98 -14.24 15.25
N ALA A 22 13.26 -15.17 14.61
CA ALA A 22 13.53 -15.62 13.25
C ALA A 22 12.26 -16.21 12.60
N PRO A 23 12.16 -16.24 11.26
CA PRO A 23 11.02 -16.85 10.57
C PRO A 23 10.97 -18.36 10.79
N VAL A 24 9.76 -18.93 10.88
CA VAL A 24 9.52 -20.38 11.07
C VAL A 24 9.27 -21.13 9.77
N TYR A 25 9.35 -20.44 8.63
CA TYR A 25 9.14 -20.98 7.30
C TYR A 25 10.10 -20.33 6.31
N SER A 26 10.32 -21.01 5.19
CA SER A 26 10.94 -20.44 4.00
C SER A 26 9.86 -19.97 3.01
N VAL A 27 10.23 -18.98 2.20
CA VAL A 27 9.46 -18.58 1.01
C VAL A 27 10.00 -19.27 -0.24
N LEU A 28 9.24 -19.24 -1.33
CA LEU A 28 9.72 -19.70 -2.65
C LEU A 28 10.90 -18.85 -3.12
N ASP A 29 11.80 -19.45 -3.89
CA ASP A 29 12.95 -18.72 -4.45
C ASP A 29 12.52 -17.69 -5.50
N ARG A 30 11.49 -18.02 -6.30
CA ARG A 30 11.07 -17.25 -7.47
C ARG A 30 9.57 -16.99 -7.47
N HIS A 31 9.22 -15.83 -8.02
CA HIS A 31 7.85 -15.37 -8.15
C HIS A 31 7.09 -16.24 -9.14
N THR A 32 5.91 -16.72 -8.75
CA THR A 32 5.16 -17.71 -9.54
C THR A 32 4.78 -17.21 -10.94
N VAL A 33 4.48 -15.93 -11.08
CA VAL A 33 4.07 -15.30 -12.37
C VAL A 33 5.25 -14.64 -13.10
N LEU A 34 5.85 -13.62 -12.50
CA LEU A 34 6.95 -12.84 -13.06
C LEU A 34 8.26 -13.62 -13.20
N GLY A 35 8.38 -14.76 -12.51
CA GLY A 35 9.52 -15.64 -12.62
C GLY A 35 10.81 -15.10 -12.02
N ASN A 36 10.90 -13.87 -11.52
CA ASN A 36 12.11 -13.30 -10.90
C ASN A 36 12.29 -13.74 -9.44
N PRO A 37 13.50 -13.62 -8.84
CA PRO A 37 13.70 -13.91 -7.42
C PRO A 37 12.72 -13.14 -6.53
N LEU A 38 12.13 -13.83 -5.55
CA LEU A 38 11.21 -13.20 -4.59
C LEU A 38 11.99 -12.33 -3.61
N LEU A 39 12.97 -12.90 -2.94
CA LEU A 39 13.79 -12.18 -1.98
C LEU A 39 14.99 -11.52 -2.65
N GLY A 40 15.46 -10.43 -2.05
CA GLY A 40 16.66 -9.73 -2.47
C GLY A 40 17.96 -10.53 -2.17
N PRO A 41 19.12 -9.99 -2.56
CA PRO A 41 19.31 -8.64 -3.12
C PRO A 41 18.69 -8.50 -4.51
N TYR A 42 18.06 -7.35 -4.76
CA TYR A 42 17.49 -7.02 -6.06
C TYR A 42 18.57 -6.37 -6.95
N PRO A 43 18.42 -6.43 -8.29
CA PRO A 43 19.29 -5.69 -9.20
C PRO A 43 19.42 -4.20 -8.83
N GLU A 44 20.60 -3.64 -9.11
CA GLU A 44 20.85 -2.20 -8.91
C GLU A 44 19.89 -1.35 -9.76
N GLY A 45 19.46 -0.21 -9.20
CA GLY A 45 18.54 0.71 -9.84
C GLY A 45 17.06 0.40 -9.61
N LEU A 46 16.71 -0.78 -9.08
CA LEU A 46 15.34 -1.07 -8.67
C LEU A 46 14.99 -0.40 -7.35
N GLU A 47 13.73 0.01 -7.24
CA GLU A 47 13.14 0.58 -6.04
C GLU A 47 12.14 -0.37 -5.39
N VAL A 48 11.85 -0.11 -4.11
CA VAL A 48 10.87 -0.84 -3.30
C VAL A 48 9.76 0.10 -2.87
N ALA A 49 8.52 -0.38 -2.93
CA ALA A 49 7.34 0.30 -2.42
C ALA A 49 6.45 -0.71 -1.66
N ASP A 50 5.93 -0.31 -0.50
CA ASP A 50 5.14 -1.17 0.37
C ASP A 50 3.73 -0.58 0.54
N PHE A 51 2.69 -1.35 0.20
CA PHE A 51 1.30 -0.91 0.20
C PHE A 51 0.37 -1.87 0.97
N GLY A 52 -0.41 -1.37 1.93
CA GLY A 52 -1.50 -2.09 2.59
C GLY A 52 -2.85 -1.62 2.07
N LEU A 53 -3.65 -2.52 1.51
CA LEU A 53 -4.91 -2.18 0.82
C LEU A 53 -5.99 -3.26 1.01
N GLY A 54 -6.07 -3.82 2.22
CA GLY A 54 -6.94 -4.95 2.57
C GLY A 54 -6.29 -6.30 2.31
N CYS A 55 -7.10 -7.32 1.99
CA CYS A 55 -6.63 -8.67 1.70
C CYS A 55 -5.50 -8.65 0.64
N PHE A 56 -4.30 -9.03 1.06
CA PHE A 56 -3.10 -8.93 0.24
C PHE A 56 -3.10 -9.83 -1.01
N TRP A 57 -3.97 -10.86 -1.09
CA TRP A 57 -4.03 -11.75 -2.25
C TRP A 57 -4.55 -11.05 -3.49
N GLY A 58 -5.66 -10.31 -3.34
CA GLY A 58 -6.21 -9.49 -4.41
C GLY A 58 -5.32 -8.30 -4.72
N ALA A 59 -4.70 -7.75 -3.68
CA ALA A 59 -3.84 -6.57 -3.79
C ALA A 59 -2.57 -6.88 -4.59
N GLU A 60 -1.87 -7.95 -4.24
CA GLU A 60 -0.63 -8.38 -4.91
C GLU A 60 -0.86 -8.58 -6.41
N ARG A 61 -2.01 -9.18 -6.76
CA ARG A 61 -2.42 -9.39 -8.15
C ARG A 61 -2.52 -8.11 -8.95
N ARG A 62 -3.00 -7.01 -8.36
CA ARG A 62 -3.13 -5.72 -9.06
C ARG A 62 -1.77 -5.18 -9.48
N PHE A 63 -0.75 -5.38 -8.66
CA PHE A 63 0.59 -4.89 -8.94
C PHE A 63 1.33 -5.78 -9.96
N TRP A 64 1.35 -7.10 -9.81
CA TRP A 64 2.07 -7.95 -10.77
C TRP A 64 1.43 -7.97 -12.17
N GLN A 65 0.16 -7.53 -12.30
CA GLN A 65 -0.55 -7.41 -13.58
C GLN A 65 -0.27 -6.09 -14.30
N LEU A 66 0.49 -5.17 -13.70
CA LEU A 66 0.93 -3.96 -14.41
C LEU A 66 1.73 -4.37 -15.66
N PRO A 67 1.51 -3.68 -16.79
CA PRO A 67 1.98 -4.15 -18.10
C PRO A 67 3.50 -4.21 -18.23
N ALA A 68 4.23 -3.39 -17.47
CA ALA A 68 5.69 -3.37 -17.45
C ALA A 68 6.22 -2.75 -16.14
N GLY A 69 7.51 -2.98 -15.87
CA GLY A 69 8.29 -2.29 -14.84
C GLY A 69 8.25 -2.91 -13.45
N VAL A 70 7.31 -3.81 -13.15
CA VAL A 70 7.34 -4.57 -11.89
C VAL A 70 8.27 -5.77 -12.02
N TRP A 71 9.32 -5.81 -11.19
CA TRP A 71 10.31 -6.89 -11.15
C TRP A 71 9.79 -8.11 -10.38
N THR A 72 9.30 -7.89 -9.15
CA THR A 72 8.71 -8.93 -8.30
C THR A 72 7.72 -8.30 -7.33
N THR A 73 6.78 -9.09 -6.82
CA THR A 73 5.90 -8.71 -5.70
C THR A 73 5.97 -9.75 -4.60
N LEU A 74 5.77 -9.33 -3.36
CA LEU A 74 5.65 -10.22 -2.22
C LEU A 74 4.54 -9.74 -1.30
N VAL A 75 3.95 -10.67 -0.57
CA VAL A 75 3.01 -10.35 0.51
C VAL A 75 3.63 -10.59 1.88
N GLY A 76 3.22 -9.78 2.84
CA GLY A 76 3.77 -9.81 4.20
C GLY A 76 3.01 -8.93 5.18
N TYR A 77 3.64 -8.71 6.32
CA TYR A 77 3.10 -8.01 7.48
C TYR A 77 4.05 -6.87 7.85
N GLN A 78 3.51 -5.67 8.00
CA GLN A 78 4.30 -4.47 8.32
C GLN A 78 3.50 -3.46 9.16
N GLY A 79 4.21 -2.56 9.85
CA GLY A 79 3.60 -1.47 10.62
C GLY A 79 3.12 -1.83 12.03
N GLY A 80 3.32 -3.08 12.48
CA GLY A 80 3.03 -3.53 13.83
C GLY A 80 4.26 -3.62 14.74
N HIS A 81 4.08 -4.37 15.83
CA HIS A 81 5.09 -4.51 16.89
C HIS A 81 5.71 -5.91 16.96
N THR A 82 4.95 -6.94 16.58
CA THR A 82 5.37 -8.35 16.73
C THR A 82 6.48 -8.71 15.74
N GLU A 83 7.57 -9.29 16.23
CA GLU A 83 8.66 -9.73 15.36
C GLU A 83 8.35 -11.07 14.67
N TYR A 84 8.58 -11.13 13.35
CA TYR A 84 8.37 -12.31 12.51
C TYR A 84 7.01 -13.01 12.75
N PRO A 85 5.86 -12.30 12.66
CA PRO A 85 4.56 -12.87 12.93
C PRO A 85 4.14 -13.89 11.87
N THR A 86 3.30 -14.83 12.26
CA THR A 86 2.58 -15.76 11.39
C THR A 86 1.23 -15.17 10.97
N TYR A 87 0.64 -15.70 9.90
CA TYR A 87 -0.70 -15.31 9.49
C TYR A 87 -1.72 -15.42 10.63
N GLU A 88 -1.72 -16.54 11.37
CA GLU A 88 -2.66 -16.76 12.47
C GLU A 88 -2.49 -15.72 13.60
N GLU A 89 -1.25 -15.34 13.92
CA GLU A 89 -0.98 -14.28 14.89
C GLU A 89 -1.50 -12.94 14.39
N VAL A 90 -1.30 -12.59 13.11
CA VAL A 90 -1.83 -11.34 12.54
C VAL A 90 -3.36 -11.33 12.53
N CYS A 91 -4.00 -12.44 12.17
CA CYS A 91 -5.46 -12.56 12.20
C CYS A 91 -6.07 -12.40 13.60
N SER A 92 -5.29 -12.61 14.67
CA SER A 92 -5.74 -12.34 16.04
C SER A 92 -5.97 -10.84 16.32
N GLY A 93 -5.40 -9.95 15.49
CA GLY A 93 -5.40 -8.50 15.70
C GLY A 93 -4.41 -8.01 16.76
N LEU A 94 -3.69 -8.92 17.42
CA LEU A 94 -2.76 -8.60 18.52
C LEU A 94 -1.34 -8.28 18.08
N THR A 95 -1.06 -8.17 16.78
CA THR A 95 0.30 -7.87 16.30
C THR A 95 0.50 -6.40 15.90
N ALA A 96 -0.59 -5.64 15.78
CA ALA A 96 -0.67 -4.31 15.15
C ALA A 96 -0.23 -4.25 13.67
N HIS A 97 0.17 -5.37 13.06
CA HIS A 97 0.56 -5.38 11.65
C HIS A 97 -0.66 -5.22 10.73
N THR A 98 -0.42 -4.64 9.55
CA THR A 98 -1.32 -4.75 8.41
C THR A 98 -0.75 -5.70 7.37
N GLU A 99 -1.64 -6.34 6.62
CA GLU A 99 -1.29 -7.02 5.38
C GLU A 99 -0.77 -6.00 4.37
N VAL A 100 0.40 -6.31 3.80
CA VAL A 100 1.13 -5.43 2.88
C VAL A 100 1.61 -6.22 1.67
N VAL A 101 1.54 -5.55 0.52
CA VAL A 101 2.23 -5.93 -0.70
C VAL A 101 3.51 -5.12 -0.82
N ARG A 102 4.65 -5.80 -0.90
CA ARG A 102 5.91 -5.24 -1.35
C ARG A 102 6.00 -5.34 -2.86
N VAL A 103 6.24 -4.22 -3.51
CA VAL A 103 6.45 -4.11 -4.97
C VAL A 103 7.89 -3.69 -5.20
N VAL A 104 8.64 -4.51 -5.94
CA VAL A 104 9.97 -4.15 -6.42
C VAL A 104 9.83 -3.76 -7.89
N PHE A 105 10.28 -2.58 -8.26
CA PHE A 105 10.02 -2.02 -9.58
C PHE A 105 11.21 -1.26 -10.15
N ASP A 106 11.26 -1.17 -11.47
CA ASP A 106 12.20 -0.35 -12.20
C ASP A 106 11.59 1.05 -12.42
N PRO A 107 12.10 2.11 -11.75
CA PRO A 107 11.58 3.46 -11.87
C PRO A 107 11.72 4.03 -13.29
N ALA A 108 12.58 3.46 -14.15
CA ALA A 108 12.69 3.84 -15.55
C ALA A 108 11.57 3.26 -16.43
N ALA A 109 10.88 2.20 -15.97
CA ALA A 109 9.82 1.51 -16.70
C ALA A 109 8.42 1.75 -16.11
N VAL A 110 8.30 1.94 -14.79
CA VAL A 110 7.05 2.29 -14.11
C VAL A 110 7.33 3.28 -12.99
N SER A 111 6.60 4.39 -12.98
CA SER A 111 6.80 5.42 -11.95
C SER A 111 6.11 5.08 -10.64
N TYR A 112 6.60 5.65 -9.54
CA TYR A 112 5.96 5.50 -8.23
C TYR A 112 4.53 6.07 -8.20
N GLU A 113 4.27 7.15 -8.95
CA GLU A 113 2.93 7.72 -9.16
C GLU A 113 1.98 6.70 -9.81
N ARG A 114 2.48 5.90 -10.76
CA ARG A 114 1.66 4.85 -11.37
C ARG A 114 1.30 3.78 -10.36
N LEU A 115 2.23 3.39 -9.49
CA LEU A 115 1.97 2.46 -8.39
C LEU A 115 0.95 3.04 -7.40
N LEU A 116 1.07 4.32 -7.04
CA LEU A 116 0.12 5.03 -6.19
C LEU A 116 -1.27 5.10 -6.82
N LYS A 117 -1.38 5.37 -8.13
CA LYS A 117 -2.67 5.32 -8.83
C LYS A 117 -3.29 3.93 -8.72
N THR A 118 -2.52 2.87 -8.98
CA THR A 118 -2.98 1.49 -8.79
C THR A 118 -3.43 1.24 -7.36
N PHE A 119 -2.69 1.71 -6.37
CA PHE A 119 -3.05 1.62 -4.96
C PHE A 119 -4.40 2.29 -4.66
N TRP A 120 -4.56 3.58 -5.00
CA TRP A 120 -5.74 4.38 -4.70
C TRP A 120 -7.01 3.83 -5.35
N GLU A 121 -6.91 3.33 -6.58
CA GLU A 121 -8.05 2.82 -7.34
C GLU A 121 -8.42 1.37 -7.01
N SER A 122 -7.53 0.63 -6.35
CA SER A 122 -7.75 -0.80 -6.06
C SER A 122 -8.51 -1.06 -4.77
N HIS A 123 -8.65 -0.09 -3.86
CA HIS A 123 -9.33 -0.29 -2.58
C HIS A 123 -10.13 0.94 -2.14
N ASP A 124 -10.93 0.82 -1.09
CA ASP A 124 -11.54 1.98 -0.43
C ASP A 124 -10.64 2.46 0.72
N PRO A 125 -9.95 3.62 0.56
CA PRO A 125 -9.02 4.13 1.57
C PRO A 125 -9.70 4.84 2.75
N THR A 126 -11.04 4.86 2.82
CA THR A 126 -11.81 5.61 3.84
C THR A 126 -12.40 4.73 4.95
N GLN A 127 -12.09 3.44 4.95
CA GLN A 127 -12.74 2.44 5.81
C GLN A 127 -12.04 2.19 7.15
N GLY A 128 -10.86 2.75 7.40
CA GLY A 128 -10.12 2.59 8.65
C GLY A 128 -9.64 1.14 8.84
N PHE A 129 -10.03 0.53 9.96
CA PHE A 129 -9.67 -0.86 10.30
C PHE A 129 -10.60 -1.89 9.65
N ARG A 130 -10.79 -1.74 8.34
CA ARG A 130 -11.66 -2.56 7.50
C ARG A 130 -11.29 -2.36 6.02
N GLN A 131 -11.46 -3.41 5.22
CA GLN A 131 -11.57 -3.31 3.76
C GLN A 131 -12.71 -4.20 3.25
N GLY A 132 -13.76 -3.63 2.68
CA GLY A 132 -14.91 -4.37 2.17
C GLY A 132 -15.57 -5.22 3.26
N ASN A 133 -15.50 -6.55 3.13
CA ASN A 133 -16.02 -7.49 4.12
C ASN A 133 -14.96 -7.91 5.15
N ASP A 134 -13.69 -7.57 4.93
CA ASP A 134 -12.58 -7.93 5.80
C ASP A 134 -12.46 -6.88 6.92
N VAL A 135 -12.89 -7.24 8.13
CA VAL A 135 -12.90 -6.36 9.30
C VAL A 135 -11.71 -6.69 10.21
N GLY A 136 -10.89 -5.69 10.54
CA GLY A 136 -9.71 -5.87 11.38
C GLY A 136 -8.63 -4.83 11.10
N THR A 137 -7.79 -4.56 12.11
CA THR A 137 -6.66 -3.63 11.97
C THR A 137 -5.65 -4.08 10.93
N GLN A 138 -5.62 -5.39 10.64
CA GLN A 138 -4.74 -5.99 9.65
C GLN A 138 -5.13 -5.72 8.19
N TYR A 139 -6.32 -5.16 7.95
CA TYR A 139 -6.81 -4.84 6.59
C TYR A 139 -6.82 -3.35 6.30
N ARG A 140 -6.15 -2.54 7.15
CA ARG A 140 -6.17 -1.09 7.02
C ARG A 140 -5.41 -0.62 5.78
N SER A 141 -5.77 0.57 5.31
CA SER A 141 -5.04 1.25 4.24
C SER A 141 -3.71 1.81 4.77
N ALA A 142 -2.60 1.51 4.10
CA ALA A 142 -1.27 1.97 4.49
C ALA A 142 -0.31 2.11 3.30
N ILE A 143 0.66 3.01 3.42
CA ILE A 143 1.80 3.20 2.52
C ILE A 143 3.06 3.32 3.38
N TYR A 144 4.01 2.41 3.18
CA TYR A 144 5.32 2.47 3.84
C TYR A 144 6.39 2.91 2.85
N THR A 145 6.92 4.12 3.04
CA THR A 145 7.78 4.79 2.05
C THR A 145 9.26 4.53 2.30
N HIS A 146 10.01 4.27 1.22
CA HIS A 146 11.44 3.93 1.26
C HIS A 146 12.37 5.12 0.98
N SER A 147 11.81 6.27 0.60
CA SER A 147 12.58 7.51 0.38
C SER A 147 11.76 8.77 0.73
N PRO A 148 12.43 9.91 1.00
CA PRO A 148 11.73 11.19 1.14
C PRO A 148 10.92 11.57 -0.10
N ALA A 149 11.41 11.24 -1.30
CA ALA A 149 10.69 11.48 -2.56
C ALA A 149 9.38 10.68 -2.59
N GLN A 150 9.41 9.39 -2.24
CA GLN A 150 8.20 8.57 -2.13
C GLN A 150 7.23 9.14 -1.08
N ALA A 151 7.73 9.66 0.05
CA ALA A 151 6.88 10.30 1.06
C ALA A 151 6.16 11.55 0.51
N THR A 152 6.89 12.45 -0.14
CA THR A 152 6.32 13.65 -0.76
C THR A 152 5.30 13.31 -1.86
N THR A 153 5.61 12.36 -2.73
CA THR A 153 4.70 11.92 -3.80
C THR A 153 3.46 11.23 -3.24
N ALA A 154 3.61 10.36 -2.24
CA ALA A 154 2.48 9.69 -1.59
C ALA A 154 1.52 10.70 -0.94
N GLU A 155 2.06 11.67 -0.20
CA GLU A 155 1.26 12.72 0.44
C GLU A 155 0.52 13.60 -0.56
N SER A 156 1.19 13.98 -1.64
CA SER A 156 0.58 14.77 -2.71
C SER A 156 -0.52 13.98 -3.43
N SER A 157 -0.31 12.68 -3.68
CA SER A 157 -1.33 11.81 -4.28
C SER A 157 -2.54 11.60 -3.38
N ARG A 158 -2.34 11.52 -2.05
CA ARG A 158 -3.42 11.48 -1.05
C ARG A 158 -4.29 12.73 -1.12
N ALA A 159 -3.68 13.91 -1.17
CA ALA A 159 -4.40 15.17 -1.25
C ALA A 159 -5.26 15.26 -2.51
N SER A 160 -4.71 14.84 -3.66
CA SER A 160 -5.45 14.81 -4.93
C SER A 160 -6.59 13.79 -4.90
N TYR A 161 -6.35 12.56 -4.42
CA TYR A 161 -7.40 11.55 -4.38
C TYR A 161 -8.52 11.89 -3.39
N GLN A 162 -8.19 12.54 -2.27
CA GLN A 162 -9.18 13.03 -1.30
C GLN A 162 -10.20 13.97 -1.96
N GLN A 163 -9.77 14.86 -2.86
CA GLN A 163 -10.68 15.79 -3.56
C GLN A 163 -11.71 15.02 -4.41
N VAL A 164 -11.24 14.00 -5.12
CA VAL A 164 -12.10 13.15 -5.96
C VAL A 164 -13.07 12.36 -5.07
N LEU A 165 -12.57 11.71 -4.03
CA LEU A 165 -13.39 10.95 -3.07
C LEU A 165 -14.46 11.81 -2.39
N THR A 166 -14.12 13.02 -1.96
CA THR A 166 -15.10 13.95 -1.36
C THR A 166 -16.20 14.32 -2.35
N THR A 167 -15.87 14.55 -3.62
CA THR A 167 -16.87 14.84 -4.66
C THR A 167 -17.74 13.63 -4.97
N SER A 168 -17.19 12.42 -4.82
CA SER A 168 -17.91 11.14 -4.95
C SER A 168 -18.68 10.72 -3.68
N GLY A 169 -18.71 11.55 -2.62
CA GLY A 169 -19.49 11.31 -1.41
C GLY A 169 -18.81 10.41 -0.36
N TYR A 170 -17.52 10.13 -0.50
CA TYR A 170 -16.74 9.39 0.49
C TYR A 170 -16.22 10.28 1.62
N GLY A 171 -15.92 9.64 2.75
CA GLY A 171 -15.35 10.28 3.93
C GLY A 171 -13.86 10.66 3.77
N PRO A 172 -13.21 11.08 4.87
CA PRO A 172 -11.77 11.33 4.86
C PRO A 172 -10.98 10.03 4.66
N ILE A 173 -9.87 10.12 3.92
CA ILE A 173 -8.89 9.05 3.76
C ILE A 173 -8.29 8.70 5.11
N THR A 174 -8.28 7.40 5.40
CA THR A 174 -7.72 6.79 6.62
C THR A 174 -6.34 6.17 6.42
N THR A 175 -5.78 6.27 5.21
CA THR A 175 -4.47 5.70 4.84
C THR A 175 -3.36 6.24 5.73
N GLU A 176 -2.64 5.32 6.37
CA GLU A 176 -1.40 5.60 7.09
C GLU A 176 -0.25 5.78 6.10
N ILE A 177 0.45 6.92 6.12
CA ILE A 177 1.65 7.13 5.29
C ILE A 177 2.83 7.35 6.23
N LEU A 178 3.73 6.36 6.31
CA LEU A 178 4.85 6.37 7.26
C LEU A 178 6.14 5.83 6.64
N PRO A 179 7.32 6.24 7.12
CA PRO A 179 8.59 5.75 6.58
C PRO A 179 8.84 4.27 6.95
N ALA A 180 9.33 3.47 6.00
CA ALA A 180 9.62 2.05 6.14
C ALA A 180 10.83 1.67 7.04
N PRO A 181 11.92 2.46 7.16
CA PRO A 181 13.14 2.02 7.89
C PRO A 181 12.94 1.53 9.33
N ASN A 182 11.94 2.04 10.05
CA ASN A 182 11.62 1.61 11.42
C ASN A 182 10.40 0.67 11.49
N ARG A 183 9.99 0.11 10.35
CA ARG A 183 8.82 -0.75 10.20
C ARG A 183 9.24 -1.94 9.33
N PRO A 184 9.93 -2.93 9.92
CA PRO A 184 10.39 -4.09 9.18
C PRO A 184 9.21 -4.77 8.48
N PHE A 185 9.44 -5.17 7.23
CA PHE A 185 8.52 -5.99 6.47
C PHE A 185 8.83 -7.45 6.76
N TYR A 186 7.86 -8.17 7.31
CA TYR A 186 7.94 -9.60 7.54
C TYR A 186 7.23 -10.33 6.42
N THR A 187 7.95 -11.09 5.62
CA THR A 187 7.38 -11.89 4.53
C THR A 187 6.36 -12.88 5.07
N ALA A 188 5.19 -13.00 4.45
CA ALA A 188 4.21 -14.02 4.78
C ALA A 188 4.60 -15.40 4.22
N GLU A 189 3.90 -16.44 4.66
CA GLU A 189 4.12 -17.84 4.32
C GLU A 189 4.08 -18.09 2.79
N THR A 190 4.84 -19.09 2.33
CA THR A 190 4.90 -19.51 0.91
C THR A 190 3.53 -19.66 0.25
N TYR A 191 2.53 -20.15 1.00
CA TYR A 191 1.21 -20.41 0.43
C TYR A 191 0.46 -19.11 0.11
N HIS A 192 0.77 -17.99 0.78
CA HIS A 192 0.18 -16.68 0.48
C HIS A 192 0.81 -16.00 -0.74
N GLN A 193 2.10 -16.25 -0.99
CA GLN A 193 2.83 -15.64 -2.11
C GLN A 193 2.18 -16.01 -3.44
N GLN A 194 1.72 -15.02 -4.22
CA GLN A 194 1.00 -15.21 -5.48
C GLN A 194 -0.19 -16.18 -5.37
N TYR A 195 -0.92 -16.15 -4.25
CA TYR A 195 -2.01 -17.07 -3.95
C TYR A 195 -3.03 -17.17 -5.09
N LEU A 196 -3.43 -16.05 -5.70
CA LEU A 196 -4.40 -16.03 -6.80
C LEU A 196 -3.86 -16.50 -8.15
N ALA A 197 -2.54 -16.59 -8.33
CA ALA A 197 -1.96 -17.29 -9.48
C ALA A 197 -2.08 -18.81 -9.31
N LYS A 198 -1.89 -19.30 -8.08
CA LYS A 198 -2.02 -20.72 -7.71
C LYS A 198 -3.49 -21.16 -7.62
N ASN A 199 -4.38 -20.24 -7.22
CA ASN A 199 -5.81 -20.48 -6.99
C ASN A 199 -6.65 -19.42 -7.75
N PRO A 200 -6.87 -19.58 -9.06
CA PRO A 200 -7.56 -18.56 -9.88
C PRO A 200 -8.99 -18.24 -9.43
N ALA A 201 -9.67 -19.20 -8.80
CA ALA A 201 -11.02 -19.05 -8.24
C ALA A 201 -11.01 -18.57 -6.76
N GLY A 202 -9.84 -18.21 -6.23
CA GLY A 202 -9.69 -17.76 -4.85
C GLY A 202 -10.37 -16.41 -4.59
N TYR A 203 -10.65 -16.14 -3.32
CA TYR A 203 -11.27 -14.90 -2.87
C TYR A 203 -10.44 -13.67 -3.30
N CYS A 204 -11.13 -12.65 -3.84
CA CYS A 204 -10.55 -11.37 -4.18
C CYS A 204 -11.43 -10.24 -3.61
N GLY A 205 -11.10 -9.76 -2.42
CA GLY A 205 -11.80 -8.66 -1.74
C GLY A 205 -11.47 -7.25 -2.27
N VAL A 206 -10.58 -7.14 -3.27
CA VAL A 206 -10.01 -5.87 -3.75
C VAL A 206 -10.86 -5.30 -4.90
N GLY A 207 -12.00 -4.74 -4.52
CA GLY A 207 -13.01 -4.17 -5.43
C GLY A 207 -12.86 -2.67 -5.72
N GLY A 208 -12.07 -1.94 -4.93
CA GLY A 208 -11.93 -0.48 -5.07
C GLY A 208 -13.21 0.31 -4.75
N THR A 209 -13.12 1.64 -4.88
CA THR A 209 -14.28 2.54 -4.84
C THR A 209 -14.99 2.66 -6.19
N GLY A 210 -14.33 2.25 -7.27
CA GLY A 210 -14.78 2.53 -8.65
C GLY A 210 -14.58 3.99 -9.08
N VAL A 211 -13.84 4.78 -8.29
CA VAL A 211 -13.53 6.19 -8.56
C VAL A 211 -12.13 6.29 -9.16
N GLU A 212 -12.00 6.97 -10.29
CA GLU A 212 -10.71 7.14 -10.98
C GLU A 212 -10.00 8.44 -10.58
N LEU A 213 -8.69 8.34 -10.40
CA LEU A 213 -7.79 9.48 -10.29
C LEU A 213 -7.61 10.12 -11.67
N SER A 214 -8.03 11.38 -11.84
CA SER A 214 -8.15 12.06 -13.13
C SER A 214 -6.82 12.22 -13.89
N THR A 215 -6.86 12.17 -15.23
CA THR A 215 -5.74 12.48 -16.14
C THR A 215 -5.84 13.94 -16.67
N PRO A 216 -4.74 14.68 -16.95
CA PRO A 216 -3.35 14.26 -17.07
C PRO A 216 -2.60 14.44 -15.75
N PHE A 217 -2.41 13.33 -15.04
CA PHE A 217 -1.71 13.28 -13.76
C PHE A 217 -0.19 13.11 -13.95
N GLU A 218 0.30 12.98 -15.19
CA GLU A 218 1.70 12.63 -15.49
C GLU A 218 2.66 13.84 -15.58
N THR A 219 2.17 15.09 -15.66
CA THR A 219 3.05 16.25 -15.94
C THR A 219 3.23 17.25 -14.80
N ASN A 220 2.53 17.13 -13.66
CA ASN A 220 2.48 18.22 -12.66
C ASN A 220 2.95 17.86 -11.24
N TRP A 221 3.45 16.64 -10.97
CA TRP A 221 4.15 16.35 -9.71
C TRP A 221 5.60 16.84 -9.79
N GLY A 222 5.84 18.12 -9.50
CA GLY A 222 7.20 18.65 -9.34
C GLY A 222 7.45 20.03 -9.93
N ALA A 223 6.51 20.61 -10.68
CA ALA A 223 6.57 22.03 -10.99
C ALA A 223 6.11 22.80 -9.75
N SER A 224 7.06 23.49 -9.10
CA SER A 224 6.81 24.55 -8.13
C SER A 224 5.54 25.33 -8.50
N CYS A 225 4.70 25.64 -7.51
CA CYS A 225 3.65 26.65 -7.62
C CYS A 225 4.15 27.80 -8.51
N PRO A 226 3.50 28.15 -9.63
CA PRO A 226 3.77 29.43 -10.24
C PRO A 226 3.33 30.45 -9.19
N THR A 227 4.30 31.09 -8.54
CA THR A 227 4.12 32.32 -7.78
C THR A 227 3.40 33.29 -8.71
N GLY A 228 2.08 33.42 -8.53
CA GLY A 228 1.25 34.39 -9.22
C GLY A 228 1.55 35.79 -8.70
N VAL A 229 2.74 36.29 -8.97
CA VAL A 229 2.99 37.74 -9.03
C VAL A 229 2.62 38.13 -10.45
N VAL A 230 1.40 38.64 -10.62
CA VAL A 230 1.02 39.34 -11.85
C VAL A 230 1.61 40.74 -11.76
N PRO A 231 2.48 41.19 -12.69
CA PRO A 231 2.82 42.60 -12.78
C PRO A 231 1.56 43.36 -13.22
N ALA A 232 1.20 44.41 -12.50
CA ALA A 232 0.16 45.32 -12.94
C ALA A 232 0.57 45.99 -14.26
N PRO A 233 -0.34 46.15 -15.23
CA PRO A 233 -0.03 46.79 -16.51
C PRO A 233 0.27 48.27 -16.32
N GLU A 234 1.30 48.75 -17.02
CA GLU A 234 1.64 50.17 -17.14
C GLU A 234 0.42 50.95 -17.65
N ALA A 235 -0.05 51.93 -16.86
CA ALA A 235 -1.02 52.90 -17.31
C ALA A 235 -0.31 53.97 -18.14
N VAL A 236 -0.75 54.08 -19.39
CA VAL A 236 -0.33 55.07 -20.38
C VAL A 236 -0.85 56.45 -19.96
N ASP A 237 0.06 57.42 -19.88
CA ASP A 237 -0.26 58.85 -19.72
C ASP A 237 -1.13 59.37 -20.86
N LYS A 238 -2.23 60.04 -20.51
CA LYS A 238 -2.84 61.15 -21.26
C LYS A 238 -3.41 62.18 -20.30
#